data_AF-A0A937BL69-F1
#
_entry.id   AF-A0A937BL69-F1
#
_cell.length_a   1.000
_cell.length_b   1.000
_cell.length_c   1.000
_cell.angle_alpha   90.00
_cell.angle_beta   90.00
_cell.angle_gamma   90.00
#
_symmetry.space_group_name_H-M   'P 1'
#
loop_
_entity.id
_entity.type
_entity.pdbx_description
1 polymer ?
#
loop_
_entity_poly.entity_id
_entity_poly.type
_entity_poly.pdbx_seq_one_letter_code
_entity_poly.pdbx_strand_id
1 'polypeptide(L)'
;MRSSSPMDYLEAHKRASDQITKEEGLIHNRITWMLTFQGFLFAAIVLSANSNVDHRLGALLRGVIPWLALASAGLAFIGVRAGYISINTIKKFLLDYEVEHKPSVKPPAFGNPTASTMGRMTSHGLPLLVILAWSILIVQGIAS
;
A
#
# COMPACT_ATOMS: atom_id res chain seq x y z
N MET A 1 10.23 41.59 1.76
CA MET A 1 10.73 40.21 1.58
C MET A 1 11.43 39.79 2.86
N ARG A 2 10.80 38.93 3.67
CA ARG A 2 11.43 38.37 4.88
C ARG A 2 12.28 37.21 4.38
N SER A 3 13.61 37.32 4.43
CA SER A 3 14.47 36.18 4.10
C SER A 3 14.15 35.07 5.11
N SER A 4 13.54 33.97 4.67
CA SER A 4 13.41 32.78 5.50
C SER A 4 14.79 32.41 5.99
N SER A 5 14.95 32.32 7.32
CA SER A 5 16.20 31.88 7.91
C SER A 5 16.55 30.50 7.32
N PRO A 6 17.82 30.23 6.96
CA PRO A 6 18.24 28.91 6.48
C PRO A 6 17.80 27.75 7.39
N MET A 7 17.62 28.02 8.68
CA MET A 7 17.11 27.07 9.67
C MET A 7 15.66 26.64 9.43
N ASP A 8 14.81 27.52 8.88
CA ASP A 8 13.38 27.27 8.65
C ASP A 8 13.16 26.23 7.54
N TYR A 9 13.92 26.34 6.44
CA TYR A 9 13.86 25.39 5.33
C TYR A 9 14.35 23.99 5.74
N LEU A 10 15.43 23.91 6.51
CA LEU A 10 15.95 22.62 7.00
C LEU A 10 14.95 21.91 7.90
N GLU A 11 14.24 22.67 8.75
CA GLU A 11 13.18 22.14 9.60
C GLU A 11 11.98 21.65 8.78
N ALA A 12 11.53 22.42 7.78
CA ALA A 12 10.47 22.03 6.86
C ALA A 12 10.82 20.74 6.10
N HIS A 13 12.05 20.65 5.57
CA HIS A 13 12.55 19.46 4.89
C HIS A 13 12.59 18.24 5.83
N LYS A 14 13.08 18.41 7.07
CA LYS A 14 13.12 17.33 8.06
C LYS A 14 11.72 16.81 8.37
N ARG A 15 10.77 17.70 8.65
CA ARG A 15 9.36 17.33 8.90
C ARG A 15 8.73 16.60 7.71
N ALA A 16 8.99 17.06 6.49
CA ALA A 16 8.52 16.40 5.28
C ALA A 16 9.11 15.00 5.13
N SER A 17 10.42 14.85 5.38
CA SER A 17 11.09 13.55 5.35
C SER A 17 10.52 12.58 6.39
N ASP A 18 10.37 13.03 7.64
CA ASP A 18 9.81 12.20 8.72
C ASP A 18 8.39 11.74 8.39
N GLN A 19 7.56 12.63 7.83
CA GLN A 19 6.21 12.31 7.41
C GLN A 19 6.20 11.30 6.24
N ILE A 20 7.10 11.44 5.26
CA ILE A 20 7.24 10.47 4.16
C ILE A 20 7.63 9.09 4.70
N THR A 21 8.63 9.01 5.59
CA THR A 21 9.04 7.75 6.22
C THR A 21 7.90 7.11 7.00
N LYS A 22 7.09 7.92 7.71
CA LYS A 22 5.89 7.43 8.39
C LYS A 22 4.87 6.84 7.41
N GLU A 23 4.58 7.52 6.31
CA GLU A 23 3.64 7.02 5.29
C GLU A 23 4.14 5.74 4.60
N GLU A 24 5.43 5.66 4.30
CA GLU A 24 6.05 4.44 3.77
C GLU A 24 5.94 3.27 4.76
N GLY A 25 6.15 3.53 6.05
CA GLY A 25 5.93 2.54 7.12
C GLY A 25 4.47 2.07 7.18
N LEU A 26 3.51 2.98 7.03
CA LEU A 26 2.09 2.63 6.99
C LEU A 26 1.73 1.81 5.76
N ILE A 27 2.28 2.13 4.58
CA ILE A 27 2.11 1.35 3.34
C ILE A 27 2.67 -0.06 3.55
N HIS A 28 3.88 -0.18 4.07
CA HIS A 28 4.51 -1.47 4.34
C HIS A 28 3.66 -2.31 5.30
N ASN A 29 3.21 -1.74 6.41
CA ASN A 29 2.37 -2.43 7.38
C ASN A 29 1.05 -2.93 6.76
N ARG A 30 0.39 -2.11 5.92
CA ARG A 30 -0.85 -2.51 5.22
C ARG A 30 -0.61 -3.69 4.28
N ILE A 31 0.50 -3.69 3.54
CA ILE A 31 0.86 -4.79 2.64
C ILE A 31 1.14 -6.08 3.44
N THR A 32 1.91 -5.98 4.53
CA THR A 32 2.21 -7.12 5.39
C THR A 32 0.94 -7.73 5.97
N TRP A 33 0.05 -6.91 6.58
CA TRP A 33 -1.22 -7.39 7.12
C TRP A 33 -2.13 -7.99 6.06
N MET A 34 -2.18 -7.38 4.86
CA MET A 34 -2.89 -7.96 3.73
C MET A 34 -2.34 -9.35 3.42
N LEU A 35 -1.04 -9.50 3.16
CA LEU A 35 -0.44 -10.79 2.80
C LEU A 35 -0.66 -11.87 3.87
N THR A 36 -0.52 -11.51 5.15
CA THR A 36 -0.83 -12.42 6.27
C THR A 36 -2.28 -12.88 6.23
N PHE A 37 -3.22 -11.94 6.09
CA PHE A 37 -4.65 -12.26 6.01
C PHE A 37 -4.96 -13.17 4.80
N GLN A 38 -4.37 -12.87 3.65
CA GLN A 38 -4.52 -13.68 2.44
C GLN A 38 -3.99 -15.10 2.63
N GLY A 39 -2.84 -15.27 3.28
CA GLY A 39 -2.30 -16.58 3.63
C GLY A 39 -3.25 -17.41 4.50
N PHE A 40 -3.89 -16.78 5.49
CA PHE A 40 -4.90 -17.45 6.32
C PHE A 40 -6.15 -17.84 5.53
N LEU A 41 -6.64 -16.98 4.62
CA LEU A 41 -7.79 -17.31 3.79
C LEU A 41 -7.50 -18.45 2.81
N PHE A 42 -6.32 -18.48 2.21
CA PHE A 42 -5.88 -19.60 1.38
C PHE A 42 -5.81 -20.90 2.18
N ALA A 43 -5.19 -20.88 3.37
CA ALA A 43 -5.13 -22.04 4.24
C ALA A 43 -6.53 -22.53 4.65
N ALA A 44 -7.46 -21.62 4.95
CA ALA A 44 -8.84 -21.94 5.29
C ALA A 44 -9.58 -22.63 4.13
N ILE A 45 -9.39 -22.17 2.88
CA ILE A 45 -9.97 -22.84 1.71
C ILE A 45 -9.38 -24.23 1.52
N VAL A 46 -8.06 -24.38 1.59
CA VAL A 46 -7.40 -25.69 1.43
C VAL A 46 -7.86 -26.66 2.52
N LEU A 47 -7.99 -26.20 3.76
CA LEU A 47 -8.49 -27.02 4.85
C LEU A 47 -9.96 -27.40 4.64
N SER A 48 -10.81 -26.47 4.20
CA SER A 48 -12.22 -26.72 3.86
C SER A 48 -12.38 -27.65 2.64
N ALA A 49 -11.40 -27.68 1.73
CA ALA A 49 -11.37 -28.59 0.60
C ALA A 49 -11.06 -30.04 1.02
N ASN A 50 -10.17 -30.23 2.00
CA ASN A 50 -9.65 -31.54 2.40
C ASN A 50 -10.33 -32.18 3.62
N SER A 51 -11.08 -31.42 4.41
CA SER A 51 -11.71 -31.92 5.62
C SER A 51 -13.10 -32.51 5.33
N ASN A 52 -13.46 -33.59 6.02
CA ASN A 52 -14.83 -34.14 6.08
C ASN A 52 -15.78 -33.25 6.90
N VAL A 53 -15.65 -31.92 6.75
CA VAL A 53 -16.57 -30.95 7.34
C VAL A 53 -17.94 -31.13 6.69
N ASP A 54 -18.99 -30.82 7.45
CA ASP A 54 -20.36 -30.78 6.94
C ASP A 54 -20.40 -30.11 5.56
N HIS A 55 -20.97 -30.82 4.58
CA HIS A 55 -20.99 -30.44 3.18
C HIS A 55 -21.56 -29.03 2.98
N ARG A 56 -22.54 -28.63 3.81
CA ARG A 56 -23.13 -27.29 3.77
C ARG A 56 -22.16 -26.20 4.22
N LEU A 57 -21.42 -26.47 5.30
CA LEU A 57 -20.45 -25.52 5.84
C LEU A 57 -19.25 -25.38 4.89
N GLY A 58 -18.78 -26.49 4.30
CA GLY A 58 -17.73 -26.46 3.29
C GLY A 58 -18.10 -25.63 2.06
N ALA A 59 -19.31 -25.81 1.52
CA ALA A 59 -19.79 -25.02 0.40
C ALA A 59 -19.90 -23.52 0.74
N LEU A 60 -20.44 -23.19 1.92
CA LEU A 60 -20.56 -21.80 2.38
C LEU A 60 -19.18 -21.14 2.52
N LEU A 61 -18.22 -21.81 3.15
CA LEU A 61 -16.86 -21.28 3.32
C LEU A 61 -16.17 -21.06 1.97
N ARG A 62 -16.27 -22.02 1.04
CA ARG A 62 -15.71 -21.88 -0.31
C ARG A 62 -16.36 -20.73 -1.08
N GLY A 63 -17.64 -20.45 -0.86
CA GLY A 63 -18.31 -19.30 -1.45
C GLY A 63 -17.91 -17.97 -0.83
N VAL A 64 -17.89 -17.86 0.50
CA VAL A 64 -17.69 -16.58 1.20
C VAL A 64 -16.22 -16.14 1.23
N ILE A 65 -15.28 -17.07 1.42
CA ILE A 65 -13.86 -16.74 1.61
C ILE A 65 -13.28 -15.95 0.42
N PRO A 66 -13.47 -16.34 -0.85
CA PRO A 66 -12.93 -15.60 -1.99
C PRO A 66 -13.43 -14.15 -2.06
N TRP A 67 -14.69 -13.88 -1.70
CA TRP A 67 -15.22 -12.52 -1.66
C TRP A 67 -14.60 -11.68 -0.55
N LEU A 68 -14.39 -12.27 0.64
CA LEU A 68 -13.68 -11.60 1.74
C LEU A 68 -12.22 -11.31 1.37
N ALA A 69 -11.58 -12.25 0.67
CA ALA A 69 -10.23 -12.11 0.18
C ALA A 69 -10.11 -10.96 -0.84
N LEU A 70 -11.04 -10.90 -1.78
CA LEU A 70 -11.11 -9.85 -2.79
C LEU A 70 -11.37 -8.47 -2.16
N ALA A 71 -12.32 -8.38 -1.23
CA ALA A 71 -12.66 -7.14 -0.55
C ALA A 71 -11.48 -6.60 0.26
N SER A 72 -10.80 -7.46 1.03
CA SER A 72 -9.63 -7.07 1.83
C SER A 72 -8.44 -6.66 0.96
N ALA A 73 -8.17 -7.36 -0.15
CA ALA A 73 -7.12 -6.96 -1.10
C ALA A 73 -7.44 -5.62 -1.79
N GLY A 74 -8.72 -5.38 -2.13
CA GLY A 74 -9.19 -4.10 -2.65
C GLY A 74 -8.97 -2.95 -1.66
N LEU A 75 -9.34 -3.14 -0.39
CA LEU A 75 -9.10 -2.14 0.66
C LEU A 75 -7.60 -1.86 0.85
N ALA A 76 -6.75 -2.89 0.82
CA ALA A 76 -5.32 -2.72 0.88
C ALA A 76 -4.79 -1.90 -0.31
N PHE A 77 -5.25 -2.19 -1.53
CA PHE A 77 -4.88 -1.44 -2.73
C PHE A 77 -5.24 0.04 -2.63
N ILE A 78 -6.47 0.35 -2.18
CA ILE A 78 -6.92 1.73 -1.94
C ILE A 78 -6.05 2.41 -0.88
N GLY A 79 -5.73 1.72 0.22
CA GLY A 79 -4.87 2.23 1.28
C GLY A 79 -3.44 2.54 0.82
N VAL A 80 -2.85 1.67 -0.01
CA VAL A 80 -1.54 1.92 -0.65
C VAL A 80 -1.61 3.13 -1.57
N ARG A 81 -2.67 3.23 -2.39
CA ARG A 81 -2.85 4.37 -3.30
C ARG A 81 -2.98 5.68 -2.54
N ALA A 82 -3.77 5.71 -1.47
CA ALA A 82 -3.95 6.88 -0.62
C ALA A 82 -2.61 7.31 0.03
N GLY A 83 -1.80 6.36 0.51
CA GLY A 83 -0.47 6.65 1.05
C GLY A 83 0.44 7.32 0.02
N TYR A 84 0.46 6.85 -1.23
CA TYR A 84 1.24 7.50 -2.28
C TYR A 84 0.73 8.88 -2.70
N ILE A 85 -0.58 9.13 -2.62
CA ILE A 85 -1.16 10.46 -2.83
C ILE A 85 -0.69 11.41 -1.72
N SER A 86 -0.68 10.96 -0.46
CA SER A 86 -0.16 11.72 0.69
C SER A 86 1.32 12.09 0.48
N ILE A 87 2.17 11.10 0.16
CA ILE A 87 3.61 11.31 -0.12
C ILE A 87 3.82 12.32 -1.26
N ASN A 88 3.07 12.20 -2.36
CA ASN A 88 3.19 13.12 -3.48
C ASN A 88 2.75 14.55 -3.10
N THR A 89 1.74 14.69 -2.24
CA THR A 89 1.27 15.98 -1.74
C THR A 89 2.34 16.66 -0.88
N ILE A 90 3.01 15.91 -0.01
CA ILE A 90 4.12 16.41 0.82
C ILE A 90 5.31 16.84 -0.06
N LYS A 91 5.67 16.00 -1.06
CA LYS A 91 6.74 16.34 -2.01
C LYS A 91 6.42 17.61 -2.80
N LYS A 92 5.17 17.75 -3.26
CA LYS A 92 4.73 18.95 -3.97
C LYS A 92 4.80 20.19 -3.09
N PHE A 93 4.31 20.10 -1.85
CA PHE A 93 4.40 21.20 -0.88
C PHE A 93 5.85 21.67 -0.67
N LEU A 94 6.80 20.74 -0.55
CA LEU A 94 8.21 21.11 -0.38
C LEU A 94 8.83 21.75 -1.62
N LEU A 95 8.48 21.26 -2.81
CA LEU A 95 8.90 21.88 -4.08
C LEU A 95 8.35 23.30 -4.22
N ASP A 96 7.07 23.50 -3.91
CA ASP A 96 6.44 24.82 -3.94
C ASP A 96 7.12 25.77 -2.93
N TYR A 97 7.43 25.28 -1.72
CA TYR A 97 8.16 26.03 -0.68
C TYR A 97 9.59 26.39 -1.12
N GLU A 98 10.31 25.48 -1.78
CA GLU A 98 11.66 25.71 -2.34
C GLU A 98 11.65 26.82 -3.41
N VAL A 99 10.65 26.82 -4.30
CA VAL A 99 10.50 27.82 -5.36
C VAL A 99 10.22 29.20 -4.78
N GLU A 100 9.37 29.30 -3.76
CA GLU A 100 9.00 30.56 -3.12
C GLU A 100 10.16 31.16 -2.32
N HIS A 101 10.85 30.35 -1.53
CA HIS A 101 11.83 30.82 -0.55
C HIS A 101 13.27 30.82 -1.04
N LYS A 102 13.57 30.14 -2.16
CA LYS A 102 14.90 30.05 -2.79
C LYS A 102 16.01 29.83 -1.74
N PRO A 103 15.95 28.74 -0.97
CA PRO A 103 16.87 28.51 0.14
C PRO A 103 18.32 28.49 -0.35
N SER A 104 19.22 29.07 0.44
CA SER A 104 20.66 29.09 0.16
C SER A 104 21.32 27.71 0.27
N VAL A 105 20.70 26.78 1.02
CA VAL A 105 21.17 25.41 1.21
C VAL A 105 20.08 24.45 0.72
N LYS A 106 20.44 23.60 -0.25
CA LYS A 106 19.56 22.54 -0.75
C LYS A 106 20.04 21.18 -0.23
N PRO A 107 19.27 20.51 0.63
CA PRO A 107 19.53 19.13 1.01
C PRO A 107 19.47 18.23 -0.24
N PRO A 108 20.10 17.05 -0.18
CA PRO A 108 20.08 16.13 -1.31
C PRO A 108 18.64 15.79 -1.73
N ALA A 109 18.40 15.73 -3.04
CA ALA A 109 17.11 15.34 -3.59
C ALA A 109 16.67 13.98 -3.03
N PHE A 110 15.35 13.78 -2.88
CA PHE A 110 14.74 12.54 -2.39
C PHE A 110 15.06 11.32 -3.29
N GLY A 111 16.27 10.77 -3.15
CA GLY A 111 16.74 9.58 -3.84
C GLY A 111 16.72 9.63 -5.37
N ASN A 112 17.07 8.50 -5.99
CA ASN A 112 16.98 8.32 -7.43
C ASN A 112 15.51 8.06 -7.86
N PRO A 113 14.94 8.79 -8.83
CA PRO A 113 13.57 8.60 -9.30
C PRO A 113 13.29 7.18 -9.81
N THR A 114 14.29 6.51 -10.39
CA THR A 114 14.16 5.14 -10.89
C THR A 114 13.96 4.15 -9.74
N ALA A 115 14.75 4.29 -8.66
CA ALA A 115 14.62 3.44 -7.47
C ALA A 115 13.26 3.65 -6.78
N SER A 116 12.79 4.90 -6.70
CA SER A 116 11.47 5.22 -6.16
C SER A 116 10.35 4.60 -6.99
N THR A 117 10.48 4.59 -8.33
CA THR A 117 9.48 3.99 -9.22
C THR A 117 9.43 2.47 -9.07
N MET A 118 10.57 1.79 -9.00
CA MET A 118 10.61 0.34 -8.78
C MET A 118 9.97 -0.06 -7.45
N GLY A 119 10.23 0.68 -6.36
CA GLY A 119 9.59 0.41 -5.06
C GLY A 119 8.07 0.62 -5.06
N ARG A 120 7.56 1.50 -5.94
CA ARG A 120 6.11 1.69 -6.13
C ARG A 120 5.46 0.54 -6.88
N MET A 121 6.17 -0.02 -7.87
CA MET A 121 5.65 -1.13 -8.66
C MET A 121 5.38 -2.35 -7.79
N THR A 122 6.27 -2.69 -6.86
CA THR A 122 6.06 -3.82 -5.95
C THR A 122 4.87 -3.59 -5.01
N SER A 123 4.76 -2.38 -4.45
CA SER A 123 3.70 -2.01 -3.51
C SER A 123 2.30 -2.04 -4.13
N HIS A 124 2.16 -1.69 -5.41
CA HIS A 124 0.89 -1.81 -6.15
C HIS A 124 0.68 -3.19 -6.77
N GLY A 125 1.77 -3.83 -7.22
CA GLY A 125 1.73 -5.11 -7.91
C GLY A 125 1.22 -6.23 -7.00
N LEU A 126 1.65 -6.25 -5.73
CA LEU A 126 1.25 -7.30 -4.78
C LEU A 126 -0.28 -7.34 -4.56
N PRO A 127 -0.97 -6.25 -4.17
CA PRO A 127 -2.43 -6.27 -4.07
C PRO A 127 -3.13 -6.61 -5.39
N LEU A 128 -2.63 -6.12 -6.53
CA LEU A 128 -3.21 -6.42 -7.85
C LEU A 128 -3.11 -7.92 -8.19
N LEU A 129 -1.97 -8.55 -7.94
CA LEU A 129 -1.81 -9.99 -8.16
C LEU A 129 -2.75 -10.80 -7.28
N VAL A 130 -2.94 -10.40 -6.02
CA VAL A 130 -3.89 -11.04 -5.11
C VAL A 130 -5.32 -10.88 -5.62
N ILE A 131 -5.73 -9.66 -6.01
CA ILE A 131 -7.06 -9.39 -6.61
C ILE A 131 -7.29 -10.28 -7.84
N LEU A 132 -6.30 -10.38 -8.74
CA LEU A 132 -6.39 -11.21 -9.93
C LEU A 132 -6.53 -12.70 -9.56
N ALA A 133 -5.72 -13.20 -8.62
CA ALA A 133 -5.78 -14.60 -8.18
C ALA A 133 -7.17 -14.97 -7.64
N TRP A 134 -7.75 -14.13 -6.77
CA TRP A 134 -9.08 -14.38 -6.23
C TRP A 134 -10.20 -14.21 -7.25
N SER A 135 -10.06 -13.26 -8.18
CA SER A 135 -11.01 -13.09 -9.28
C SER A 135 -11.06 -14.34 -10.16
N ILE A 136 -9.90 -14.94 -10.47
CA ILE A 136 -9.82 -16.20 -11.24
C ILE A 136 -10.52 -17.33 -10.48
N LEU A 137 -10.28 -17.48 -9.17
CA LEU A 137 -10.93 -18.52 -8.36
C LEU A 137 -12.46 -18.37 -8.31
N ILE A 138 -12.97 -17.14 -8.23
CA ILE A 138 -14.41 -16.85 -8.29
C ILE A 138 -14.98 -17.25 -9.65
N VAL A 139 -14.33 -16.85 -10.75
CA VAL A 139 -14.79 -17.14 -12.12
C VAL A 139 -14.78 -18.65 -12.42
N GLN A 140 -13.81 -19.39 -11.89
CA GLN A 140 -13.70 -20.83 -12.10
C GLN A 140 -14.75 -21.65 -11.31
N GLY A 141 -15.58 -21.00 -10.48
CA GLY A 141 -16.60 -21.71 -9.71
C GLY A 141 -16.03 -22.59 -8.59
N ILE A 142 -14.75 -22.42 -8.23
CA ILE A 142 -14.20 -23.00 -6.99
C ILE A 142 -14.89 -22.37 -5.76
N ALA A 143 -15.59 -21.25 -5.97
CA ALA A 143 -16.43 -20.54 -5.01
C ALA A 143 -17.95 -20.83 -5.10
N SER A 144 -18.39 -21.81 -5.89
CA SER A 144 -19.81 -22.17 -6.05
C SER A 144 -20.09 -23.63 -5.75
#